data_AF-A0A4Q9HV10-F1
#
_entry.id   AF-A0A4Q9HV10-F1
#
_cell.length_a   1.000
_cell.length_b   1.000
_cell.length_c   1.000
_cell.angle_alpha   90.00
_cell.angle_beta   90.00
_cell.angle_gamma   90.00
#
_symmetry.space_group_name_H-M   'P 1'
#
loop_
_entity.id
_entity.type
_entity.pdbx_description
1 polymer ?
#
loop_
_entity_poly.entity_id
_entity_poly.type
_entity_poly.pdbx_seq_one_letter_code
_entity_poly.pdbx_strand_id
1 'polypeptide(L)'
;MPPTETERRLCEATARGDWNGQLAALAGEDLYLAAPQQGQDPLPVYDDPATGGKCIPVLTRGMLPPWQPQQFFDRVSVEELAQDWPNDKWQLAVNPGTPCAAYLAASAAHRAVWLQFRAQVGVRPGGLLTTHLGGPLHGPLAQGLACGAPIAVQHSVPWNELGTAFLDHATDAQTLREQWSVADPASWQQRFDQLLGGQFVPAEAEAALRARARLRDGGERTEEGERGGTEGPASADPGCGAEGPEGDAAAHGIPELVGRYEQRFRADGLLPADGRVVSLVALDLAHAVNLVRWGLGARLCAPHQAEQAVQQAGARAREVYGSWAEFAAGYALGRMLAFDNGWFGPQYAEAVHTHRALTQDPGSPWRGLAFA
;
A
#
# COMPACT_ATOMS: atom_id res chain seq x y z
N MET A 1 -3.86 -9.27 22.81
CA MET A 1 -2.55 -9.26 22.12
C MET A 1 -2.39 -7.90 21.47
N PRO A 2 -1.25 -7.21 21.60
CA PRO A 2 -1.02 -5.94 20.91
C PRO A 2 -1.11 -6.13 19.39
N PRO A 3 -1.89 -5.31 18.64
CA PRO A 3 -2.15 -5.54 17.23
C PRO A 3 -0.97 -5.25 16.30
N THR A 4 -0.06 -4.35 16.67
CA THR A 4 1.20 -4.14 15.95
C THR A 4 2.37 -4.03 16.92
N GLU A 5 3.57 -3.92 16.37
CA GLU A 5 4.80 -3.70 17.11
C GLU A 5 4.79 -2.36 17.88
N THR A 6 4.09 -1.34 17.38
CA THR A 6 3.93 -0.05 18.06
C THR A 6 3.13 -0.22 19.34
N GLU A 7 1.95 -0.86 19.26
CA GLU A 7 1.17 -1.14 20.46
C GLU A 7 1.95 -2.06 21.39
N ARG A 8 2.66 -3.08 20.88
CA ARG A 8 3.46 -3.97 21.73
C ARG A 8 4.48 -3.20 22.57
N ARG A 9 5.29 -2.34 21.93
CA ARG A 9 6.28 -1.48 22.60
C ARG A 9 5.63 -0.55 23.62
N LEU A 10 4.48 0.05 23.28
CA LEU A 10 3.74 0.92 24.19
C LEU A 10 3.21 0.15 25.41
N CYS A 11 2.54 -1.00 25.22
CA CYS A 11 2.02 -1.83 26.31
C CYS A 11 3.15 -2.26 27.25
N GLU A 12 4.28 -2.72 26.69
CA GLU A 12 5.45 -3.15 27.45
C GLU A 12 6.08 -2.01 28.26
N ALA A 13 6.21 -0.81 27.67
CA ALA A 13 6.73 0.35 28.37
C ALA A 13 5.78 0.82 29.49
N THR A 14 4.47 0.88 29.22
CA THR A 14 3.45 1.21 30.21
C THR A 14 3.45 0.23 31.38
N ALA A 15 3.54 -1.08 31.11
CA ALA A 15 3.60 -2.10 32.16
C ALA A 15 4.81 -1.95 33.09
N ARG A 16 5.90 -1.35 32.60
CA ARG A 16 7.12 -1.07 33.38
C ARG A 16 7.12 0.32 34.04
N GLY A 17 6.13 1.17 33.77
CA GLY A 17 6.18 2.59 34.15
C GLY A 17 7.31 3.36 33.47
N ASP A 18 7.77 2.87 32.30
CA ASP A 18 8.89 3.42 31.55
C ASP A 18 8.42 4.55 30.64
N TRP A 19 8.43 5.77 31.18
CA TRP A 19 7.97 6.96 30.47
C TRP A 19 8.80 7.27 29.21
N ASN A 20 10.12 7.08 29.26
CA ASN A 20 10.98 7.26 28.09
C ASN A 20 10.66 6.22 27.02
N GLY A 21 10.40 4.97 27.42
CA GLY A 21 9.96 3.90 26.53
C GLY A 21 8.61 4.19 25.87
N GLN A 22 7.65 4.78 26.61
CA GLN A 22 6.36 5.21 26.06
C GLN A 22 6.55 6.28 24.98
N LEU A 23 7.36 7.31 25.24
CA LEU A 23 7.65 8.33 24.24
C LEU A 23 8.42 7.77 23.04
N ALA A 24 9.40 6.90 23.26
CA ALA A 24 10.15 6.26 22.18
C ALA A 24 9.24 5.42 21.27
N ALA A 25 8.22 4.76 21.84
CA ALA A 25 7.24 4.00 21.07
C ALA A 25 6.32 4.88 20.22
N LEU A 26 6.15 6.17 20.56
CA LEU A 26 5.20 7.07 19.92
C LEU A 26 5.85 8.16 19.04
N ALA A 27 7.10 8.52 19.31
CA ALA A 27 7.74 9.70 18.72
C ALA A 27 7.88 9.65 17.20
N GLY A 28 8.01 8.45 16.63
CA GLY A 28 8.06 8.25 15.19
C GLY A 28 6.68 8.05 14.55
N GLU A 29 5.67 7.73 15.34
CA GLU A 29 4.42 7.12 14.87
C GLU A 29 3.36 8.15 14.48
N ASP A 30 2.47 7.71 13.61
CA ASP A 30 1.22 8.42 13.30
C ASP A 30 0.18 8.11 14.39
N LEU A 31 -0.37 9.16 14.99
CA LEU A 31 -1.45 9.12 15.96
C LEU A 31 -2.74 9.62 15.34
N TYR A 32 -3.87 9.33 15.97
CA TYR A 32 -5.19 9.59 15.41
C TYR A 32 -6.09 10.30 16.41
N LEU A 33 -6.61 11.46 16.01
CA LEU A 33 -7.68 12.16 16.70
C LEU A 33 -9.00 11.88 16.00
N ALA A 34 -10.08 11.73 16.77
CA ALA A 34 -11.41 11.75 16.18
C ALA A 34 -11.64 13.14 15.55
N ALA A 35 -11.99 13.18 14.26
CA ALA A 35 -12.26 14.44 13.59
C ALA A 35 -13.46 15.14 14.26
N PRO A 36 -13.37 16.45 14.50
CA PRO A 36 -14.45 17.19 15.14
C PRO A 36 -15.69 17.20 14.27
N GLN A 37 -16.87 17.06 14.88
CA GLN A 37 -18.11 17.35 14.15
C GLN A 37 -18.24 18.87 13.92
N GLN A 38 -19.02 19.26 12.93
CA GLN A 38 -19.21 20.68 12.59
C GLN A 38 -19.68 21.48 13.82
N GLY A 39 -18.89 22.49 14.20
CA GLY A 39 -19.17 23.34 15.37
C GLY A 39 -18.61 22.83 16.70
N GLN A 40 -17.86 21.72 16.71
CA GLN A 40 -17.08 21.27 17.87
C GLN A 40 -15.67 21.85 17.85
N ASP A 41 -15.05 21.93 19.03
CA ASP A 41 -13.63 22.26 19.16
C ASP A 41 -12.77 21.22 18.42
N PRO A 42 -11.65 21.64 17.81
CA PRO A 42 -10.82 20.76 17.00
C PRO A 42 -10.14 19.64 17.80
N LEU A 43 -9.98 19.82 19.12
CA LEU A 43 -9.38 18.84 20.01
C LEU A 43 -10.44 18.27 20.97
N PRO A 44 -10.68 16.94 20.97
CA PRO A 44 -11.73 16.33 21.77
C PRO A 44 -11.31 16.19 23.24
N VAL A 45 -11.48 17.23 24.07
CA VAL A 45 -11.10 17.20 25.48
C VAL A 45 -12.16 16.45 26.32
N TYR A 46 -11.71 15.58 27.23
CA TYR A 46 -12.60 14.91 28.19
C TYR A 46 -11.98 14.87 29.59
N ASP A 47 -12.84 14.69 30.60
CA ASP A 47 -12.41 14.40 31.97
C ASP A 47 -12.16 12.90 32.09
N ASP A 48 -10.89 12.51 32.25
CA ASP A 48 -10.48 11.12 32.31
C ASP A 48 -10.60 10.59 33.76
N PRO A 49 -11.36 9.51 33.99
CA PRO A 49 -11.57 8.98 35.34
C PRO A 49 -10.32 8.31 35.92
N ALA A 50 -9.36 7.86 35.11
CA ALA A 50 -8.16 7.19 35.59
C ALA A 50 -7.13 8.18 36.16
N THR A 51 -7.02 9.37 35.55
CA THR A 51 -6.12 10.44 35.95
C THR A 51 -6.79 11.49 36.85
N GLY A 52 -8.13 11.58 36.80
CA GLY A 52 -8.90 12.62 37.46
C GLY A 52 -8.70 14.02 36.86
N GLY A 53 -8.12 14.09 35.65
CA GLY A 53 -7.75 15.33 34.97
C GLY A 53 -8.29 15.42 33.55
N LYS A 54 -8.10 16.59 32.93
CA LYS A 54 -8.48 16.81 31.53
C LYS A 54 -7.44 16.20 30.59
N CYS A 55 -7.92 15.41 29.64
CA CYS A 55 -7.09 14.72 28.66
C CYS A 55 -7.55 15.00 27.23
N ILE A 56 -6.60 14.96 26.30
CA ILE A 56 -6.87 14.85 24.87
C ILE A 56 -6.57 13.40 24.47
N PRO A 57 -7.56 12.64 23.97
CA PRO A 57 -7.42 11.25 23.58
C PRO A 57 -6.86 11.17 22.16
N VAL A 58 -5.81 10.36 21.99
CA VAL A 58 -5.30 9.92 20.69
C VAL A 58 -5.29 8.41 20.63
N LEU A 59 -5.42 7.87 19.42
CA LEU A 59 -5.27 6.45 19.16
C LEU A 59 -4.01 6.20 18.35
N THR A 60 -3.33 5.09 18.62
CA THR A 60 -2.37 4.53 17.67
C THR A 60 -3.14 3.75 16.60
N ARG A 61 -2.52 3.52 15.43
CA ARG A 61 -3.19 2.86 14.30
C ARG A 61 -3.84 1.53 14.68
N GLY A 62 -3.14 0.65 15.40
CA GLY A 62 -3.67 -0.66 15.78
C GLY A 62 -4.80 -0.60 16.81
N MET A 63 -5.09 0.57 17.36
CA MET A 63 -6.17 0.83 18.30
C MET A 63 -7.30 1.67 17.69
N LEU A 64 -7.26 1.97 16.39
CA LEU A 64 -8.40 2.58 15.71
C LEU A 64 -9.64 1.68 15.85
N PRO A 65 -10.82 2.25 16.16
CA PRO A 65 -12.03 1.45 16.28
C PRO A 65 -12.43 0.89 14.92
N PRO A 66 -13.33 -0.10 14.88
CA PRO A 66 -13.94 -0.55 13.63
C PRO A 66 -14.57 0.62 12.86
N TRP A 67 -14.55 0.51 11.54
CA TRP A 67 -15.12 1.50 10.62
C TRP A 67 -16.57 1.85 11.00
N GLN A 68 -16.89 3.14 11.03
CA GLN A 68 -18.25 3.66 11.18
C GLN A 68 -18.54 4.76 10.16
N PRO A 69 -19.77 4.89 9.64
CA PRO A 69 -20.04 5.79 8.52
C PRO A 69 -19.82 7.27 8.85
N GLN A 70 -20.12 7.71 10.08
CA GLN A 70 -20.03 9.11 10.52
C GLN A 70 -18.84 9.41 11.43
N GLN A 71 -17.94 8.45 11.66
CA GLN A 71 -16.76 8.65 12.49
C GLN A 71 -15.52 8.76 11.61
N PHE A 72 -14.78 9.84 11.75
CA PHE A 72 -13.56 10.10 10.99
C PHE A 72 -12.39 10.31 11.94
N PHE A 73 -11.18 10.09 11.43
CA PHE A 73 -9.97 10.30 12.19
C PHE A 73 -8.96 11.09 11.37
N ASP A 74 -8.40 12.10 12.00
CA ASP A 74 -7.32 12.91 11.46
C ASP A 74 -6.00 12.44 12.06
N ARG A 75 -5.01 12.30 11.18
CA ARG A 75 -3.68 11.88 11.55
C ARG A 75 -2.92 13.06 12.13
N VAL A 76 -2.24 12.83 13.24
CA VAL A 76 -1.40 13.80 13.92
C VAL A 76 -0.13 13.15 14.43
N SER A 77 0.89 13.95 14.65
CA SER A 77 2.15 13.54 15.26
C SER A 77 2.31 14.11 16.66
N VAL A 78 3.22 13.54 17.45
CA VAL A 78 3.61 14.14 18.74
C VAL A 78 4.23 15.53 18.58
N GLU A 79 4.76 15.84 17.39
CA GLU A 79 5.36 17.13 17.06
C GLU A 79 4.30 18.22 16.93
N GLU A 80 3.27 17.98 16.11
CA GLU A 80 2.13 18.89 15.94
C GLU A 80 1.41 19.09 17.28
N LEU A 81 1.16 17.99 18.01
CA LEU A 81 0.57 18.06 19.34
C LEU A 81 1.44 18.86 20.33
N ALA A 82 2.77 18.76 20.26
CA ALA A 82 3.66 19.52 21.13
C ALA A 82 3.61 21.03 20.86
N GLN A 83 3.46 21.41 19.58
CA GLN A 83 3.45 22.79 19.11
C GLN A 83 2.11 23.48 19.39
N ASP A 84 1.01 22.80 19.09
CA ASP A 84 -0.35 23.37 19.16
C ASP A 84 -1.09 23.00 20.47
N TRP A 85 -0.36 22.58 21.51
CA TRP A 85 -0.97 22.12 22.74
C TRP A 85 -1.75 23.22 23.46
N PRO A 86 -3.05 23.02 23.76
CA PRO A 86 -3.92 24.10 24.21
C PRO A 86 -3.75 24.45 25.70
N ASN A 87 -3.26 23.53 26.53
CA ASN A 87 -3.19 23.74 27.98
C ASN A 87 -2.15 22.85 28.69
N ASP A 88 -1.17 23.47 29.33
CA ASP A 88 -0.08 22.79 30.05
C ASP A 88 -0.52 21.88 31.21
N LYS A 89 -1.75 22.02 31.71
CA LYS A 89 -2.30 21.18 32.77
C LYS A 89 -3.01 19.92 32.23
N TRP A 90 -3.29 19.87 30.94
CA TRP A 90 -3.95 18.72 30.32
C TRP A 90 -2.90 17.66 29.96
N GLN A 91 -3.35 16.41 29.88
CA GLN A 91 -2.50 15.27 29.52
C GLN A 91 -2.88 14.74 28.13
N LEU A 92 -1.92 14.12 27.46
CA LEU A 92 -2.18 13.31 26.28
C LEU A 92 -2.51 11.89 26.74
N ALA A 93 -3.73 11.45 26.45
CA ALA A 93 -4.17 10.08 26.71
C ALA A 93 -4.07 9.27 25.44
N VAL A 94 -3.12 8.35 25.38
CA VAL A 94 -2.88 7.46 24.23
C VAL A 94 -3.60 6.14 24.48
N ASN A 95 -4.46 5.74 23.54
CA ASN A 95 -5.28 4.51 23.63
C ASN A 95 -6.07 4.39 24.94
N PRO A 96 -6.79 5.45 25.39
CA PRO A 96 -7.52 5.41 26.65
C PRO A 96 -8.57 4.29 26.66
N GLY A 97 -8.76 3.68 27.83
CA GLY A 97 -9.69 2.55 27.98
C GLY A 97 -9.18 1.20 27.46
N THR A 98 -7.93 1.14 26.98
CA THR A 98 -7.29 -0.11 26.55
C THR A 98 -6.24 -0.59 27.56
N PRO A 99 -5.82 -1.87 27.55
CA PRO A 99 -4.71 -2.36 28.37
C PRO A 99 -3.37 -1.67 28.10
N CYS A 100 -3.25 -0.91 27.00
CA CYS A 100 -2.04 -0.22 26.59
C CYS A 100 -2.20 1.30 26.69
N ALA A 101 -3.16 1.75 27.49
CA ALA A 101 -3.37 3.17 27.76
C ALA A 101 -2.11 3.79 28.37
N ALA A 102 -1.65 4.90 27.81
CA ALA A 102 -0.53 5.68 28.34
C ALA A 102 -0.97 7.14 28.51
N TYR A 103 -0.55 7.75 29.62
CA TYR A 103 -0.91 9.13 29.95
C TYR A 103 0.36 9.96 30.06
N LEU A 104 0.53 10.89 29.12
CA LEU A 104 1.73 11.71 29.03
C LEU A 104 1.42 13.13 29.49
N ALA A 105 2.17 13.59 30.50
CA ALA A 105 2.13 14.99 30.90
C ALA A 105 2.57 15.88 29.75
N ALA A 106 1.89 17.02 29.58
CA ALA A 106 2.09 17.90 28.43
C ALA A 106 2.36 19.35 28.84
N SER A 107 3.03 19.59 29.98
CA SER A 107 3.54 20.93 30.28
C SER A 107 4.63 21.34 29.28
N ALA A 108 4.95 22.63 29.17
CA ALA A 108 5.99 23.10 28.25
C ALA A 108 7.32 22.32 28.33
N ALA A 109 7.75 21.95 29.54
CA ALA A 109 8.95 21.14 29.74
C ALA A 109 8.82 19.71 29.18
N HIS A 110 7.66 19.06 29.36
CA HIS A 110 7.44 17.73 28.81
C HIS A 110 7.33 17.76 27.29
N ARG A 111 6.66 18.76 26.72
CA ARG A 111 6.55 18.94 25.25
C ARG A 111 7.92 19.19 24.62
N ALA A 112 8.81 19.91 25.29
CA ALA A 112 10.20 20.04 24.84
C ALA A 112 10.91 18.67 24.76
N VAL A 113 10.63 17.75 25.69
CA VAL A 113 11.16 16.38 25.62
C VAL A 113 10.52 15.58 24.49
N TRP A 114 9.21 15.73 24.23
CA TRP A 114 8.56 15.08 23.09
C TRP A 114 9.23 15.48 21.77
N LEU A 115 9.51 16.77 21.60
CA LEU A 115 10.22 17.29 20.42
C LEU A 115 11.66 16.78 20.33
N GLN A 116 12.37 16.59 21.45
CA GLN A 116 13.70 15.99 21.45
C GLN A 116 13.66 14.53 20.98
N PHE A 117 12.73 13.72 21.49
CA PHE A 117 12.55 12.34 21.03
C PHE A 117 12.15 12.29 19.56
N ARG A 118 11.25 13.17 19.12
CA ARG A 118 10.87 13.31 17.72
C ARG A 118 12.08 13.62 16.84
N ALA A 119 12.92 14.55 17.24
CA ALA A 119 14.12 14.92 16.49
C ALA A 119 15.15 13.76 16.42
N GLN A 120 15.20 12.91 17.44
CA GLN A 120 16.09 11.74 17.47
C GLN A 120 15.58 10.58 16.60
N VAL A 121 14.27 10.31 16.62
CA VAL A 121 13.66 9.19 15.89
C VAL A 121 13.37 9.57 14.43
N GLY A 122 13.02 10.83 14.18
CA GLY A 122 12.56 11.32 12.89
C GLY A 122 11.14 10.88 12.54
N VAL A 123 10.70 11.26 11.34
CA VAL A 123 9.44 10.79 10.74
C VAL A 123 9.55 9.28 10.48
N ARG A 124 8.47 8.54 10.73
CA ARG A 124 8.41 7.13 10.31
C ARG A 124 8.73 7.04 8.82
N PRO A 125 9.78 6.31 8.42
CA PRO A 125 10.12 6.19 7.01
C PRO A 125 9.04 5.36 6.30
N GLY A 126 8.81 5.67 5.03
CA GLY A 126 8.13 4.76 4.12
C GLY A 126 8.94 3.48 3.87
N GLY A 127 8.30 2.45 3.36
CA GLY A 127 8.97 1.19 2.99
C GLY A 127 9.05 0.14 4.11
N LEU A 128 8.31 0.29 5.21
CA LEU A 128 8.29 -0.70 6.30
C LEU A 128 7.16 -1.72 6.11
N LEU A 129 7.51 -3.01 6.12
CA LEU A 129 6.52 -4.07 6.21
C LEU A 129 5.89 -4.09 7.60
N THR A 130 4.58 -3.88 7.66
CA THR A 130 3.81 -3.90 8.90
C THR A 130 2.64 -4.88 8.76
N THR A 131 2.40 -5.68 9.80
CA THR A 131 1.26 -6.61 9.89
C THR A 131 0.40 -6.24 11.09
N HIS A 132 -0.92 -6.18 10.90
CA HIS A 132 -1.89 -6.03 11.96
C HIS A 132 -2.36 -7.42 12.43
N LEU A 133 -1.97 -7.84 13.64
CA LEU A 133 -2.24 -9.19 14.16
C LEU A 133 -3.72 -9.48 14.42
N GLY A 134 -4.56 -8.44 14.52
CA GLY A 134 -6.03 -8.57 14.57
C GLY A 134 -6.70 -8.58 13.20
N GLY A 135 -5.96 -8.38 12.10
CA GLY A 135 -6.49 -8.38 10.73
C GLY A 135 -6.55 -9.78 10.12
N PRO A 136 -7.15 -9.95 8.93
CA PRO A 136 -7.12 -11.22 8.20
C PRO A 136 -5.68 -11.68 7.91
N LEU A 137 -5.28 -12.80 8.49
CA LEU A 137 -3.95 -13.40 8.27
C LEU A 137 -3.98 -14.55 7.25
N HIS A 138 -5.17 -15.06 6.91
CA HIS A 138 -5.37 -16.21 6.03
C HIS A 138 -6.65 -16.04 5.20
N GLY A 139 -6.81 -16.90 4.19
CA GLY A 139 -8.00 -16.98 3.35
C GLY A 139 -8.06 -15.93 2.22
N PRO A 140 -9.17 -15.91 1.45
CA PRO A 140 -9.27 -15.13 0.22
C PRO A 140 -9.11 -13.62 0.41
N LEU A 141 -9.60 -13.09 1.54
CA LEU A 141 -9.44 -11.66 1.85
C LEU A 141 -7.97 -11.30 2.12
N ALA A 142 -7.26 -12.10 2.92
CA ALA A 142 -5.83 -11.89 3.16
C ALA A 142 -5.02 -11.99 1.86
N GLN A 143 -5.32 -12.96 1.00
CA GLN A 143 -4.69 -13.10 -0.32
C GLN A 143 -4.97 -11.89 -1.22
N GLY A 144 -6.19 -11.36 -1.24
CA GLY A 144 -6.51 -10.13 -1.96
C GLY A 144 -5.77 -8.93 -1.42
N LEU A 145 -5.74 -8.74 -0.09
CA LEU A 145 -5.00 -7.66 0.55
C LEU A 145 -3.49 -7.73 0.28
N ALA A 146 -2.93 -8.95 0.22
CA ALA A 146 -1.53 -9.19 -0.14
C ALA A 146 -1.17 -8.70 -1.55
N CYS A 147 -2.13 -8.58 -2.47
CA CYS A 147 -1.89 -7.96 -3.79
C CYS A 147 -1.64 -6.44 -3.67
N GLY A 148 -2.24 -5.78 -2.68
CA GLY A 148 -2.03 -4.36 -2.37
C GLY A 148 -0.85 -4.09 -1.44
N ALA A 149 -0.16 -5.13 -0.96
CA ALA A 149 0.94 -5.02 0.01
C ALA A 149 2.11 -4.11 -0.44
N PRO A 150 2.50 -4.04 -1.72
CA PRO A 150 3.56 -3.12 -2.15
C PRO A 150 3.29 -1.66 -1.76
N ILE A 151 2.05 -1.19 -1.92
CA ILE A 151 1.66 0.18 -1.57
C ILE A 151 1.50 0.33 -0.06
N ALA A 152 1.03 -0.71 0.63
CA ALA A 152 1.04 -0.71 2.09
C ALA A 152 2.46 -0.53 2.67
N VAL A 153 3.44 -1.25 2.11
CA VAL A 153 4.86 -1.14 2.47
C VAL A 153 5.38 0.26 2.19
N GLN A 154 5.12 0.85 1.01
CA GLN A 154 5.53 2.22 0.68
C GLN A 154 5.09 3.23 1.74
N HIS A 155 3.85 3.10 2.21
CA HIS A 155 3.27 3.98 3.22
C HIS A 155 3.51 3.53 4.66
N SER A 156 4.22 2.41 4.88
CA SER A 156 4.46 1.83 6.19
C SER A 156 3.19 1.56 7.00
N VAL A 157 2.09 1.23 6.32
CA VAL A 157 0.80 0.85 6.92
C VAL A 157 0.63 -0.67 6.88
N PRO A 158 -0.22 -1.25 7.74
CA PRO A 158 -0.49 -2.69 7.72
C PRO A 158 -0.96 -3.16 6.34
N TRP A 159 -0.41 -4.28 5.85
CA TRP A 159 -0.83 -4.83 4.56
C TRP A 159 -2.21 -5.50 4.63
N ASN A 160 -2.59 -6.02 5.80
CA ASN A 160 -3.76 -6.87 6.00
C ASN A 160 -4.95 -6.17 6.66
N GLU A 161 -5.21 -4.90 6.33
CA GLU A 161 -6.25 -4.12 6.99
C GLU A 161 -7.21 -3.44 5.99
N LEU A 162 -8.50 -3.77 6.12
CA LEU A 162 -9.64 -2.96 5.67
C LEU A 162 -10.15 -2.15 6.87
N GLY A 163 -9.34 -1.17 7.25
CA GLY A 163 -9.52 -0.41 8.49
C GLY A 163 -10.45 0.79 8.35
N THR A 164 -10.39 1.65 9.36
CA THR A 164 -11.15 2.91 9.38
C THR A 164 -10.64 3.93 8.37
N ALA A 165 -9.34 3.92 8.07
CA ALA A 165 -8.68 4.73 7.05
C ALA A 165 -7.41 4.02 6.53
N PHE A 166 -6.99 4.34 5.31
CA PHE A 166 -5.68 3.93 4.80
C PHE A 166 -4.58 4.81 5.40
N LEU A 167 -4.61 6.13 5.20
CA LEU A 167 -3.78 7.09 5.94
C LEU A 167 -4.60 7.84 6.98
N ASP A 168 -5.57 8.62 6.52
CA ASP A 168 -6.60 9.36 7.26
C ASP A 168 -7.69 9.80 6.27
N HIS A 169 -8.83 10.27 6.78
CA HIS A 169 -9.98 10.58 5.92
C HIS A 169 -9.66 11.65 4.86
N ALA A 170 -9.02 12.75 5.27
CA ALA A 170 -8.74 13.88 4.39
C ALA A 170 -7.74 13.51 3.29
N THR A 171 -6.64 12.84 3.64
CA THR A 171 -5.59 12.41 2.71
C THR A 171 -6.10 11.35 1.75
N ASP A 172 -6.90 10.38 2.23
CA ASP A 172 -7.49 9.35 1.38
C ASP A 172 -8.45 9.98 0.35
N ALA A 173 -9.32 10.90 0.79
CA ALA A 173 -10.25 11.60 -0.08
C ALA A 173 -9.54 12.54 -1.09
N GLN A 174 -8.46 13.21 -0.66
CA GLN A 174 -7.64 14.03 -1.55
C GLN A 174 -6.95 13.18 -2.61
N THR A 175 -6.34 12.06 -2.22
CA THR A 175 -5.68 11.11 -3.12
C THR A 175 -6.65 10.63 -4.20
N LEU A 176 -7.85 10.22 -3.80
CA LEU A 176 -8.92 9.80 -4.73
C LEU A 176 -9.28 10.91 -5.72
N ARG A 177 -9.46 12.15 -5.24
CA ARG A 177 -9.87 13.27 -6.09
C ARG A 177 -8.78 13.68 -7.07
N GLU A 178 -7.56 13.89 -6.57
CA GLU A 178 -6.46 14.50 -7.32
C GLU A 178 -5.73 13.51 -8.22
N GLN A 179 -5.53 12.27 -7.75
CA GLN A 179 -4.74 11.27 -8.48
C GLN A 179 -5.60 10.29 -9.28
N TRP A 180 -6.85 10.06 -8.85
CA TRP A 180 -7.74 9.07 -9.46
C TRP A 180 -8.98 9.67 -10.12
N SER A 181 -9.21 10.98 -9.93
CA SER A 181 -10.43 11.67 -10.38
C SER A 181 -11.71 10.97 -9.88
N VAL A 182 -11.67 10.50 -8.63
CA VAL A 182 -12.78 9.85 -7.94
C VAL A 182 -13.33 10.82 -6.90
N ALA A 183 -14.62 11.14 -7.01
CA ALA A 183 -15.29 12.08 -6.10
C ALA A 183 -16.55 11.50 -5.44
N ASP A 184 -17.04 10.37 -5.93
CA ASP A 184 -18.31 9.77 -5.52
C ASP A 184 -18.28 8.22 -5.68
N PRO A 185 -19.27 7.49 -5.12
CA PRO A 185 -19.31 6.03 -5.22
C PRO A 185 -19.35 5.47 -6.64
N ALA A 186 -19.95 6.21 -7.60
CA ALA A 186 -20.09 5.74 -8.98
C ALA A 186 -18.76 5.83 -9.73
N SER A 187 -18.08 6.97 -9.64
CA SER A 187 -16.72 7.16 -10.16
C SER A 187 -15.73 6.22 -9.50
N TRP A 188 -15.88 5.93 -8.21
CA TRP A 188 -15.07 4.93 -7.50
C TRP A 188 -15.25 3.53 -8.11
N GLN A 189 -16.49 3.06 -8.29
CA GLN A 189 -16.77 1.75 -8.87
C GLN A 189 -16.24 1.66 -10.31
N GLN A 190 -16.45 2.71 -11.12
CA GLN A 190 -15.92 2.77 -12.48
C GLN A 190 -14.40 2.64 -12.52
N ARG A 191 -13.67 3.37 -11.65
CA ARG A 191 -12.21 3.27 -11.59
C ARG A 191 -11.74 1.91 -11.10
N PHE A 192 -12.44 1.31 -10.14
CA PHE A 192 -12.16 -0.04 -9.70
C PHE A 192 -12.29 -1.06 -10.85
N ASP A 193 -13.38 -1.01 -11.61
CA ASP A 193 -13.60 -1.91 -12.74
C ASP A 193 -12.55 -1.75 -13.85
N GLN A 194 -12.09 -0.51 -14.09
CA GLN A 194 -11.00 -0.23 -15.04
C GLN A 194 -9.67 -0.87 -14.60
N LEU A 195 -9.33 -0.74 -13.32
CA LEU A 195 -8.12 -1.37 -12.75
C LEU A 195 -8.23 -2.90 -12.75
N LEU A 196 -9.40 -3.45 -12.39
CA LEU A 196 -9.64 -4.89 -12.44
C LEU A 196 -9.49 -5.42 -13.89
N GLY A 197 -9.85 -4.61 -14.88
CA GLY A 197 -9.68 -4.87 -16.31
C GLY A 197 -8.25 -4.69 -16.84
N GLY A 198 -7.31 -4.17 -16.04
CA GLY A 198 -5.92 -3.92 -16.48
C GLY A 198 -5.78 -2.73 -17.43
N GLN A 199 -6.56 -1.66 -17.22
CA GLN A 199 -6.62 -0.48 -18.12
C GLN A 199 -5.71 0.69 -17.71
N PHE A 200 -4.91 0.56 -16.65
CA PHE A 200 -3.94 1.56 -16.23
C PHE A 200 -2.57 1.34 -16.90
N VAL A 201 -2.12 0.10 -17.03
CA VAL A 201 -0.85 -0.22 -17.70
C VAL A 201 -0.92 0.00 -19.22
N PRO A 202 0.22 0.30 -19.89
CA PRO A 202 0.24 0.48 -21.34
C PRO A 202 -0.23 -0.78 -22.08
N ALA A 203 -1.32 -0.66 -22.84
CA ALA A 203 -1.98 -1.79 -23.50
C ALA A 203 -1.06 -2.54 -24.48
N GLU A 204 -0.20 -1.82 -25.20
CA GLU A 204 0.78 -2.40 -26.14
C GLU A 204 1.83 -3.24 -25.42
N ALA A 205 2.33 -2.76 -24.27
CA ALA A 205 3.30 -3.48 -23.45
C ALA A 205 2.70 -4.78 -22.90
N GLU A 206 1.49 -4.70 -22.36
CA GLU A 206 0.77 -5.89 -21.87
C GLU A 206 0.46 -6.88 -22.99
N ALA A 207 0.03 -6.40 -24.17
CA ALA A 207 -0.23 -7.25 -25.32
C ALA A 207 1.04 -7.98 -25.79
N ALA A 208 2.17 -7.29 -25.86
CA ALA A 208 3.46 -7.88 -26.23
C ALA A 208 3.91 -8.96 -25.23
N LEU A 209 3.76 -8.71 -23.92
CA LEU A 209 4.10 -9.69 -22.88
C LEU A 209 3.20 -10.94 -22.95
N ARG A 210 1.89 -10.76 -23.14
CA ARG A 210 0.95 -11.88 -23.31
C ARG A 210 1.23 -12.70 -24.57
N ALA A 211 1.55 -12.05 -25.69
CA ALA A 211 1.93 -12.75 -26.91
C ALA A 211 3.20 -13.59 -26.69
N ARG A 212 4.20 -13.03 -26.00
CA ARG A 212 5.44 -13.72 -25.63
C ARG A 212 5.19 -14.93 -24.72
N ALA A 213 4.31 -14.80 -23.73
CA ALA A 213 3.94 -15.91 -22.84
C ALA A 213 3.26 -17.06 -23.59
N ARG A 214 2.31 -16.75 -24.50
CA ARG A 214 1.62 -17.77 -25.32
C ARG A 214 2.56 -18.54 -26.24
N LEU A 215 3.56 -17.89 -26.82
CA LEU A 215 4.55 -18.56 -27.67
C LEU A 215 5.38 -19.58 -26.88
N ARG A 216 5.67 -19.31 -25.60
CA ARG A 216 6.37 -20.26 -24.73
C ARG A 216 5.48 -21.48 -24.42
N ASP A 217 4.25 -21.24 -23.96
CA ASP A 217 3.32 -22.33 -23.63
C ASP A 217 2.94 -23.15 -24.87
N GLY A 218 2.96 -22.53 -26.06
CA GLY A 218 2.82 -23.19 -27.35
C GLY A 218 4.05 -24.04 -27.70
N GLY A 219 5.26 -23.45 -27.65
CA GLY A 219 6.51 -24.15 -27.97
C GLY A 219 6.84 -25.32 -27.03
N GLU A 220 6.54 -25.20 -25.73
CA GLU A 220 6.66 -26.31 -24.76
C GLU A 220 5.67 -27.45 -25.06
N ARG A 221 4.51 -27.16 -25.67
CA ARG A 221 3.59 -28.20 -26.17
C ARG A 221 4.00 -28.77 -27.53
N THR A 222 4.73 -28.02 -28.34
CA THR A 222 5.18 -28.44 -29.67
C THR A 222 6.42 -29.35 -29.61
N GLU A 223 7.29 -29.19 -28.60
CA GLU A 223 8.49 -30.05 -28.45
C GLU A 223 8.16 -31.51 -28.05
N GLU A 224 7.02 -31.77 -27.42
CA GLU A 224 6.53 -33.15 -27.21
C GLU A 224 5.70 -33.69 -28.38
N GLY A 225 5.44 -32.88 -29.41
CA GLY A 225 4.35 -33.16 -30.34
C GLY A 225 4.53 -32.76 -31.79
N GLU A 226 5.73 -32.54 -32.34
CA GLU A 226 5.83 -32.21 -33.78
C GLU A 226 7.12 -32.71 -34.46
N ARG A 227 7.12 -34.00 -34.84
CA ARG A 227 7.77 -34.45 -36.08
C ARG A 227 6.74 -34.34 -37.21
N GLY A 228 6.91 -33.37 -38.10
CA GLY A 228 6.44 -33.51 -39.48
C GLY A 228 5.93 -32.26 -40.18
N GLY A 229 6.85 -31.57 -40.88
CA GLY A 229 6.65 -30.94 -42.21
C GLY A 229 5.65 -29.79 -42.34
N THR A 230 5.73 -28.84 -43.27
CA THR A 230 6.61 -28.57 -44.41
C THR A 230 6.36 -27.11 -44.82
N GLU A 231 7.33 -26.52 -45.50
CA GLU A 231 7.51 -25.12 -45.89
C GLU A 231 6.51 -24.53 -46.92
N GLY A 232 6.38 -23.19 -46.89
CA GLY A 232 6.29 -22.31 -48.08
C GLY A 232 5.04 -21.40 -48.23
N PRO A 233 5.09 -20.30 -49.02
CA PRO A 233 6.00 -19.15 -48.97
C PRO A 233 5.27 -17.77 -49.00
N ALA A 234 6.06 -16.69 -49.01
CA ALA A 234 5.72 -15.26 -48.86
C ALA A 234 5.01 -14.56 -50.03
N SER A 235 4.36 -13.42 -49.74
CA SER A 235 4.24 -12.28 -50.66
C SER A 235 4.04 -10.95 -49.90
N ALA A 236 4.91 -9.98 -50.18
CA ALA A 236 4.85 -8.58 -49.78
C ALA A 236 4.46 -7.70 -50.98
N ASP A 237 3.77 -6.56 -50.76
CA ASP A 237 4.10 -5.23 -51.34
C ASP A 237 3.15 -4.10 -50.83
N PRO A 238 3.46 -2.78 -51.02
CA PRO A 238 3.35 -1.74 -50.00
C PRO A 238 2.50 -0.52 -50.48
N GLY A 239 2.38 0.55 -49.67
CA GLY A 239 1.94 1.86 -50.17
C GLY A 239 1.39 2.87 -49.15
N CYS A 240 2.27 3.82 -48.76
CA CYS A 240 2.13 5.20 -48.24
C CYS A 240 0.72 5.84 -48.09
N GLY A 241 0.38 6.74 -47.17
CA GLY A 241 1.02 7.69 -46.21
C GLY A 241 -0.15 8.61 -45.72
N ALA A 242 -0.12 9.51 -44.72
CA ALA A 242 0.92 10.16 -43.95
C ALA A 242 0.29 10.83 -42.69
N GLU A 243 1.07 10.86 -41.61
CA GLU A 243 1.32 11.97 -40.67
C GLU A 243 0.38 12.37 -39.52
N GLY A 244 0.95 12.22 -38.31
CA GLY A 244 0.75 13.04 -37.11
C GLY A 244 1.94 12.82 -36.15
N PRO A 245 2.87 13.76 -35.97
CA PRO A 245 4.07 13.55 -35.17
C PRO A 245 3.83 13.96 -33.72
N GLU A 246 3.85 12.98 -32.80
CA GLU A 246 4.25 13.09 -31.38
C GLU A 246 3.90 11.80 -30.58
N GLY A 247 3.06 10.90 -31.11
CA GLY A 247 2.68 9.63 -30.46
C GLY A 247 3.53 8.39 -30.81
N ASP A 248 4.17 8.35 -31.98
CA ASP A 248 4.82 7.12 -32.50
C ASP A 248 6.23 6.84 -31.95
N ALA A 249 6.94 7.84 -31.42
CA ALA A 249 8.30 7.64 -30.92
C ALA A 249 8.35 6.89 -29.57
N ALA A 250 7.26 6.91 -28.80
CA ALA A 250 7.17 6.21 -27.52
C ALA A 250 6.86 4.70 -27.68
N ALA A 251 6.10 4.31 -28.70
CA ALA A 251 5.67 2.93 -28.94
C ALA A 251 6.83 2.01 -29.38
N HIS A 252 7.79 2.53 -30.16
CA HIS A 252 8.89 1.74 -30.72
C HIS A 252 9.95 1.31 -29.69
N GLY A 253 10.03 1.93 -28.51
CA GLY A 253 11.04 1.61 -27.48
C GLY A 253 10.58 0.67 -26.38
N ILE A 254 9.29 0.31 -26.31
CA ILE A 254 8.72 -0.45 -25.17
C ILE A 254 9.35 -1.85 -25.03
N PRO A 255 9.47 -2.68 -26.10
CA PRO A 255 10.06 -4.01 -25.98
C PRO A 255 11.53 -3.97 -25.53
N GLU A 256 12.29 -2.98 -26.02
CA GLU A 256 13.70 -2.76 -25.68
C GLU A 256 13.84 -2.33 -24.22
N LEU A 257 12.98 -1.41 -23.77
CA LEU A 257 12.93 -0.94 -22.39
C LEU A 257 12.57 -2.08 -21.43
N VAL A 258 11.58 -2.91 -21.77
CA VAL A 258 11.23 -4.12 -21.02
C VAL A 258 12.43 -5.05 -20.90
N GLY A 259 13.13 -5.32 -22.01
CA GLY A 259 14.33 -6.17 -22.01
C GLY A 259 15.43 -5.64 -21.08
N ARG A 260 15.62 -4.31 -21.07
CA ARG A 260 16.60 -3.64 -20.20
C ARG A 260 16.24 -3.77 -18.72
N TYR A 261 14.96 -3.60 -18.36
CA TYR A 261 14.51 -3.83 -16.98
C TYR A 261 14.60 -5.28 -16.56
N GLU A 262 14.22 -6.24 -17.42
CA GLU A 262 14.37 -7.66 -17.11
C GLU A 262 15.83 -8.04 -16.87
N GLN A 263 16.76 -7.52 -17.67
CA GLN A 263 18.19 -7.72 -17.47
C GLN A 263 18.63 -7.16 -16.10
N ARG A 264 18.18 -5.96 -15.75
CA ARG A 264 18.51 -5.33 -14.47
C ARG A 264 17.89 -6.09 -13.29
N PHE A 265 16.63 -6.51 -13.40
CA PHE A 265 15.94 -7.31 -12.39
C PHE A 265 16.68 -8.61 -12.11
N ARG A 266 17.20 -9.28 -13.14
CA ARG A 266 18.03 -10.48 -12.97
C ARG A 266 19.33 -10.17 -12.22
N ALA A 267 19.98 -9.05 -12.55
CA ALA A 267 21.20 -8.61 -11.86
C ALA A 267 20.96 -8.26 -10.38
N ASP A 268 19.81 -7.68 -10.05
CA ASP A 268 19.49 -7.23 -8.67
C ASP A 268 18.69 -8.26 -7.84
N GLY A 269 18.39 -9.42 -8.43
CA GLY A 269 17.72 -10.56 -7.77
C GLY A 269 16.19 -10.47 -7.70
N LEU A 270 15.56 -9.64 -8.54
CA LEU A 270 14.10 -9.53 -8.67
C LEU A 270 13.51 -10.62 -9.57
N LEU A 271 14.34 -11.19 -10.44
CA LEU A 271 14.02 -12.30 -11.33
C LEU A 271 15.10 -13.39 -11.24
N PRO A 272 14.77 -14.67 -11.45
CA PRO A 272 15.77 -15.72 -11.63
C PRO A 272 16.56 -15.51 -12.93
N ALA A 273 17.67 -16.23 -13.13
CA ALA A 273 18.62 -16.01 -14.23
C ALA A 273 17.98 -16.04 -15.64
N ASP A 274 16.97 -16.89 -15.86
CA ASP A 274 16.20 -16.97 -17.12
C ASP A 274 14.78 -16.40 -16.98
N GLY A 275 14.52 -15.74 -15.85
CA GLY A 275 13.24 -15.15 -15.50
C GLY A 275 12.83 -14.02 -16.45
N ARG A 276 11.53 -13.97 -16.71
CA ARG A 276 10.86 -12.94 -17.50
C ARG A 276 9.56 -12.54 -16.83
N VAL A 277 9.13 -11.31 -17.09
CA VAL A 277 7.84 -10.81 -16.64
C VAL A 277 6.75 -11.32 -17.59
N VAL A 278 5.66 -11.83 -17.01
CA VAL A 278 4.55 -12.46 -17.75
C VAL A 278 3.39 -11.50 -18.02
N SER A 279 3.19 -10.49 -17.18
CA SER A 279 2.14 -9.47 -17.28
C SER A 279 2.50 -8.25 -16.42
N LEU A 280 1.92 -7.10 -16.74
CA LEU A 280 2.01 -5.86 -15.97
C LEU A 280 0.81 -5.63 -15.06
N VAL A 281 -0.27 -6.41 -15.22
CA VAL A 281 -1.57 -6.21 -14.54
C VAL A 281 -1.46 -6.23 -13.02
N ALA A 282 -0.37 -6.74 -12.45
CA ALA A 282 -0.11 -6.67 -11.02
C ALA A 282 -0.03 -5.22 -10.50
N LEU A 283 0.41 -4.26 -11.33
CA LEU A 283 0.34 -2.84 -10.97
C LEU A 283 -1.11 -2.38 -10.80
N ASP A 284 -1.97 -2.67 -11.78
CA ASP A 284 -3.39 -2.35 -11.73
C ASP A 284 -4.08 -3.01 -10.54
N LEU A 285 -3.79 -4.28 -10.26
CA LEU A 285 -4.40 -5.01 -9.15
C LEU A 285 -3.94 -4.49 -7.79
N ALA A 286 -2.65 -4.12 -7.66
CA ALA A 286 -2.16 -3.44 -6.47
C ALA A 286 -2.87 -2.09 -6.27
N HIS A 287 -3.04 -1.31 -7.33
CA HIS A 287 -3.82 -0.08 -7.30
C HIS A 287 -5.30 -0.33 -7.01
N ALA A 288 -5.92 -1.38 -7.55
CA ALA A 288 -7.32 -1.73 -7.31
C ALA A 288 -7.59 -1.98 -5.83
N VAL A 289 -6.71 -2.77 -5.18
CA VAL A 289 -6.81 -3.03 -3.73
C VAL A 289 -6.67 -1.74 -2.93
N ASN A 290 -5.75 -0.84 -3.30
CA ASN A 290 -5.57 0.40 -2.55
C ASN A 290 -6.66 1.45 -2.87
N LEU A 291 -7.21 1.47 -4.08
CA LEU A 291 -8.41 2.24 -4.41
C LEU A 291 -9.60 1.81 -3.55
N VAL A 292 -9.72 0.51 -3.26
CA VAL A 292 -10.73 0.02 -2.31
C VAL A 292 -10.46 0.53 -0.88
N ARG A 293 -9.20 0.50 -0.43
CA ARG A 293 -8.84 0.98 0.92
C ARG A 293 -9.06 2.48 1.08
N TRP A 294 -8.64 3.29 0.11
CA TRP A 294 -8.92 4.73 0.08
C TRP A 294 -10.43 4.99 -0.03
N GLY A 295 -11.15 4.26 -0.87
CA GLY A 295 -12.60 4.37 -1.02
C GLY A 295 -13.35 4.10 0.29
N LEU A 296 -12.93 3.09 1.05
CA LEU A 296 -13.48 2.78 2.36
C LEU A 296 -13.19 3.91 3.38
N GLY A 297 -11.95 4.41 3.41
CA GLY A 297 -11.54 5.55 4.24
C GLY A 297 -12.29 6.85 3.91
N ALA A 298 -12.58 7.07 2.63
CA ALA A 298 -13.34 8.22 2.13
C ALA A 298 -14.87 8.03 2.15
N ARG A 299 -15.37 6.88 2.65
CA ARG A 299 -16.81 6.53 2.72
C ARG A 299 -17.50 6.43 1.36
N LEU A 300 -16.76 6.11 0.30
CA LEU A 300 -17.30 5.87 -1.05
C LEU A 300 -17.81 4.44 -1.26
N CYS A 301 -17.43 3.51 -0.38
CA CYS A 301 -17.95 2.15 -0.35
C CYS A 301 -18.14 1.66 1.08
N ALA A 302 -19.00 0.66 1.27
CA ALA A 302 -19.24 0.02 2.56
C ALA A 302 -18.26 -1.13 2.82
N PRO A 303 -18.00 -1.52 4.09
CA PRO A 303 -17.04 -2.59 4.42
C PRO A 303 -17.26 -3.89 3.65
N HIS A 304 -18.51 -4.36 3.53
CA HIS A 304 -18.83 -5.57 2.79
C HIS A 304 -18.49 -5.46 1.29
N GLN A 305 -18.74 -4.31 0.67
CA GLN A 305 -18.39 -4.07 -0.73
C GLN A 305 -16.86 -4.03 -0.91
N ALA A 306 -16.14 -3.43 0.04
CA ALA A 306 -14.68 -3.40 0.04
C ALA A 306 -14.09 -4.81 0.15
N GLU A 307 -14.60 -5.65 1.06
CA GLU A 307 -14.17 -7.05 1.19
C GLU A 307 -14.35 -7.83 -0.12
N GLN A 308 -15.51 -7.70 -0.75
CA GLN A 308 -15.79 -8.36 -2.03
C GLN A 308 -14.85 -7.88 -3.14
N ALA A 309 -14.65 -6.57 -3.26
CA ALA A 309 -13.78 -5.97 -4.26
C ALA A 309 -12.32 -6.43 -4.10
N VAL A 310 -11.81 -6.49 -2.86
CA VAL A 310 -10.45 -7.01 -2.61
C VAL A 310 -10.33 -8.49 -2.97
N GLN A 311 -11.34 -9.31 -2.65
CA GLN A 311 -11.35 -10.72 -3.03
C GLN A 311 -11.39 -10.91 -4.55
N GLN A 312 -12.12 -10.05 -5.28
CA GLN A 312 -12.12 -10.05 -6.75
C GLN A 312 -10.75 -9.73 -7.33
N ALA A 313 -10.05 -8.71 -6.80
CA ALA A 313 -8.69 -8.38 -7.21
C ALA A 313 -7.72 -9.55 -6.95
N GLY A 314 -7.83 -10.22 -5.80
CA GLY A 314 -7.04 -11.42 -5.48
C GLY A 314 -7.35 -12.60 -6.40
N ALA A 315 -8.62 -12.84 -6.73
CA ALA A 315 -9.01 -13.85 -7.70
C ALA A 315 -8.43 -13.55 -9.09
N ARG A 316 -8.50 -12.28 -9.52
CA ARG A 316 -7.93 -11.85 -10.79
C ARG A 316 -6.41 -12.01 -10.84
N ALA A 317 -5.71 -11.78 -9.73
CA ALA A 317 -4.27 -12.04 -9.65
C ALA A 317 -3.93 -13.52 -9.90
N ARG A 318 -4.73 -14.45 -9.35
CA ARG A 318 -4.55 -15.90 -9.54
C ARG A 318 -4.84 -16.39 -10.95
N GLU A 319 -5.66 -15.67 -11.72
CA GLU A 319 -5.90 -16.00 -13.12
C GLU A 319 -4.72 -15.64 -14.03
N VAL A 320 -3.88 -14.68 -13.61
CA VAL A 320 -2.82 -14.10 -14.45
C VAL A 320 -1.43 -14.61 -14.06
N TYR A 321 -1.19 -14.85 -12.77
CA TYR A 321 0.12 -15.23 -12.23
C TYR A 321 0.06 -16.63 -11.60
N GLY A 322 1.18 -17.34 -11.59
CA GLY A 322 1.33 -18.64 -10.93
C GLY A 322 1.97 -18.55 -9.55
N SER A 323 2.56 -17.42 -9.18
CA SER A 323 3.22 -17.24 -7.87
C SER A 323 3.34 -15.78 -7.45
N TRP A 324 3.61 -15.56 -6.15
CA TRP A 324 3.96 -14.23 -5.64
C TRP A 324 5.21 -13.64 -6.29
N ALA A 325 6.18 -14.46 -6.68
CA ALA A 325 7.39 -13.99 -7.36
C ALA A 325 7.08 -13.42 -8.74
N GLU A 326 6.18 -14.07 -9.50
CA GLU A 326 5.72 -13.55 -10.79
C GLU A 326 4.89 -12.27 -10.62
N PHE A 327 3.98 -12.24 -9.64
CA PHE A 327 3.21 -11.03 -9.30
C PHE A 327 4.14 -9.86 -8.93
N ALA A 328 5.15 -10.11 -8.10
CA ALA A 328 6.13 -9.12 -7.67
C ALA A 328 6.92 -8.54 -8.84
N ALA A 329 7.36 -9.39 -9.77
CA ALA A 329 8.09 -8.96 -10.96
C ALA A 329 7.19 -8.16 -11.93
N GLY A 330 5.93 -8.58 -12.10
CA GLY A 330 4.92 -7.85 -12.87
C GLY A 330 4.65 -6.47 -12.30
N TYR A 331 4.46 -6.37 -10.98
CA TYR A 331 4.27 -5.10 -10.29
C TYR A 331 5.49 -4.18 -10.45
N ALA A 332 6.70 -4.72 -10.23
CA ALA A 332 7.93 -3.95 -10.37
C ALA A 332 8.09 -3.40 -11.79
N LEU A 333 7.93 -4.24 -12.83
CA LEU A 333 8.04 -3.77 -14.22
C LEU A 333 6.97 -2.76 -14.57
N GLY A 334 5.72 -2.99 -14.15
CA GLY A 334 4.62 -2.04 -14.35
C GLY A 334 4.98 -0.67 -13.80
N ARG A 335 5.49 -0.60 -12.55
CA ARG A 335 5.95 0.67 -11.95
C ARG A 335 7.08 1.31 -12.74
N MET A 336 8.03 0.51 -13.22
CA MET A 336 9.19 1.02 -13.95
C MET A 336 8.81 1.64 -15.29
N LEU A 337 7.82 1.05 -15.98
CA LEU A 337 7.27 1.61 -17.20
C LEU A 337 6.39 2.84 -16.95
N ALA A 338 5.67 2.89 -15.82
CA ALA A 338 4.81 4.02 -15.49
C ALA A 338 5.59 5.25 -14.97
N PHE A 339 6.69 5.05 -14.24
CA PHE A 339 7.28 6.13 -13.42
C PHE A 339 8.80 6.32 -13.56
N ASP A 340 9.59 5.32 -13.96
CA ASP A 340 11.06 5.44 -14.02
C ASP A 340 11.58 5.77 -15.42
N ASN A 341 10.95 5.25 -16.48
CA ASN A 341 11.34 5.48 -17.88
C ASN A 341 12.81 5.14 -18.23
N GLY A 342 13.46 4.28 -17.44
CA GLY A 342 14.76 3.69 -17.72
C GLY A 342 15.94 4.42 -17.10
N TRP A 343 15.68 5.27 -16.11
CA TRP A 343 16.68 6.05 -15.41
C TRP A 343 17.38 5.25 -14.29
N PHE A 344 16.73 4.22 -13.76
CA PHE A 344 17.23 3.43 -12.61
C PHE A 344 17.48 4.29 -11.36
N GLY A 345 16.57 5.23 -11.12
CA GLY A 345 16.70 6.23 -10.06
C GLY A 345 16.11 5.79 -8.71
N PRO A 346 15.71 6.75 -7.86
CA PRO A 346 15.01 6.50 -6.60
C PRO A 346 13.77 5.62 -6.78
N GLN A 347 13.02 5.76 -7.87
CA GLN A 347 11.83 4.95 -8.16
C GLN A 347 12.19 3.46 -8.29
N TYR A 348 13.29 3.16 -9.01
CA TYR A 348 13.83 1.81 -9.13
C TYR A 348 14.34 1.28 -7.79
N ALA A 349 15.11 2.08 -7.05
CA ALA A 349 15.64 1.68 -5.74
C ALA A 349 14.51 1.35 -4.75
N GLU A 350 13.43 2.13 -4.76
CA GLU A 350 12.25 1.90 -3.96
C GLU A 350 11.49 0.64 -4.38
N ALA A 351 11.35 0.37 -5.69
CA ALA A 351 10.75 -0.87 -6.17
C ALA A 351 11.56 -2.11 -5.77
N VAL A 352 12.90 -2.04 -5.82
CA VAL A 352 13.80 -3.10 -5.34
C VAL A 352 13.65 -3.30 -3.83
N HIS A 353 13.60 -2.23 -3.05
CA HIS A 353 13.39 -2.28 -1.61
C HIS A 353 12.07 -2.97 -1.27
N THR A 354 10.96 -2.53 -1.88
CA THR A 354 9.63 -3.10 -1.67
C THR A 354 9.57 -4.57 -2.11
N HIS A 355 10.19 -4.92 -3.24
CA HIS A 355 10.29 -6.31 -3.68
C HIS A 355 10.97 -7.17 -2.62
N ARG A 356 12.13 -6.74 -2.10
CA ARG A 356 12.87 -7.50 -1.08
C ARG A 356 12.09 -7.61 0.23
N ALA A 357 11.49 -6.51 0.69
CA ALA A 357 10.65 -6.51 1.88
C ALA A 357 9.54 -7.56 1.79
N LEU A 358 8.92 -7.71 0.61
CA LEU A 358 7.83 -8.67 0.45
C LEU A 358 8.30 -10.09 0.07
N THR A 359 9.38 -10.30 -0.66
CA THR A 359 9.79 -11.66 -1.03
C THR A 359 10.72 -12.32 0.01
N GLN A 360 11.41 -11.54 0.83
CA GLN A 360 12.47 -12.02 1.72
C GLN A 360 12.12 -11.95 3.21
N ASP A 361 11.35 -10.94 3.64
CA ASP A 361 11.00 -10.80 5.06
C ASP A 361 10.12 -11.98 5.53
N PRO A 362 10.51 -12.73 6.59
CA PRO A 362 9.75 -13.88 7.09
C PRO A 362 8.30 -13.56 7.50
N GLY A 363 8.01 -12.32 7.92
CA GLY A 363 6.68 -11.84 8.27
C GLY A 363 5.83 -11.39 7.08
N SER A 364 6.36 -11.49 5.86
CA SER A 364 5.67 -11.06 4.65
C SER A 364 4.47 -11.93 4.28
N PRO A 365 3.36 -11.33 3.80
CA PRO A 365 2.25 -12.09 3.24
C PRO A 365 2.67 -12.99 2.08
N TRP A 366 3.65 -12.59 1.26
CA TRP A 366 4.06 -13.37 0.08
C TRP A 366 4.88 -14.62 0.42
N ARG A 367 5.31 -14.74 1.68
CA ARG A 367 5.94 -15.96 2.22
C ARG A 367 4.97 -16.79 3.05
N GLY A 368 4.05 -16.14 3.77
CA GLY A 368 3.11 -16.80 4.66
C GLY A 368 1.81 -17.28 4.00
N LEU A 369 1.42 -16.70 2.87
CA LEU A 369 0.20 -17.06 2.14
C LEU A 369 0.52 -17.85 0.88
N ALA A 370 -0.25 -18.91 0.64
CA ALA A 370 -0.29 -19.54 -0.67
C ALA A 370 -0.82 -18.55 -1.73
N PHE A 371 -0.23 -18.58 -2.92
CA PHE A 371 -0.70 -17.77 -4.05
C PHE A 371 -2.03 -18.30 -4.60
N ALA A 372 -2.12 -19.62 -4.77
CA ALA A 372 -3.30 -20.37 -5.21
C ALA A 372 -3.67 -21.46 -4.20
#